data_AF-A0AAD6XTE2-F1
#
_entry.id   AF-A0AAD6XTE2-F1
#
_cell.length_a   1.000
_cell.length_b   1.000
_cell.length_c   1.000
_cell.angle_alpha   90.00
_cell.angle_beta   90.00
_cell.angle_gamma   90.00
#
_symmetry.space_group_name_H-M   'P 1'
#
loop_
_entity.id
_entity.type
_entity.pdbx_description
1 polymer ?
#
loop_
_entity_poly.entity_id
_entity_poly.type
_entity_poly.pdbx_seq_one_letter_code
_entity_poly.pdbx_strand_id
1 'polypeptide(L)'
;MAEYFAAHPININLDFVITTGHMSGHHLNESAWMDQRPAIMQNAKAAIVCEHFGAIEWKDNFKTGKPVYEPTGKYEPMWTMVNSSGPSTQLHELYLDALEGTPETLRMAMVSPQIVNGVKSQWYGAGGSSTLGYSNIPTIGIIPQPDYLWAEMVDGGWSKLDVPMAVTQINVILRLIESLNNKFMAGKL
;
A
#
# COMPACT_ATOMS: atom_id res chain seq x y z
N MET A 1 10.10 -8.88 4.44
CA MET A 1 9.84 -7.94 5.55
C MET A 1 9.87 -8.63 6.91
N ALA A 2 9.02 -9.63 7.18
CA ALA A 2 9.05 -10.36 8.45
C ALA A 2 10.44 -10.96 8.76
N GLU A 3 11.07 -11.62 7.78
CA GLU A 3 12.45 -12.12 7.92
C GLU A 3 13.47 -11.02 8.23
N TYR A 4 13.33 -9.84 7.61
CA TYR A 4 14.21 -8.71 7.86
C TYR A 4 14.12 -8.26 9.33
N PHE A 5 12.91 -8.08 9.87
CA PHE A 5 12.74 -7.65 11.26
C PHE A 5 12.97 -8.77 12.28
N ALA A 6 12.92 -10.04 11.88
CA ALA A 6 13.41 -11.14 12.70
C ALA A 6 14.94 -11.07 12.88
N ALA A 7 15.67 -10.69 11.82
CA ALA A 7 17.12 -10.50 11.87
C ALA A 7 17.54 -9.14 12.44
N HIS A 8 16.67 -8.13 12.36
CA HIS A 8 16.89 -6.76 12.85
C HIS A 8 15.76 -6.38 13.81
N PRO A 9 15.80 -6.86 15.08
CA PRO A 9 14.73 -6.62 16.03
C PRO A 9 14.50 -5.12 16.28
N ILE A 10 13.22 -4.76 16.43
CA ILE A 10 12.76 -3.41 16.74
C ILE A 10 11.95 -3.42 18.05
N ASN A 11 11.69 -2.24 18.60
CA ASN A 11 11.07 -2.05 19.92
C ASN A 11 9.54 -1.91 19.86
N ILE A 12 8.96 -1.88 18.66
CA ILE A 12 7.52 -1.90 18.43
C ILE A 12 7.08 -3.32 18.05
N ASN A 13 5.84 -3.66 18.40
CA ASN A 13 5.22 -4.90 17.93
C ASN A 13 4.81 -4.73 16.46
N LEU A 14 5.09 -5.75 15.63
CA LEU A 14 4.66 -5.81 14.24
C LEU A 14 3.72 -7.00 14.04
N ASP A 15 2.49 -6.70 13.63
CA ASP A 15 1.53 -7.70 13.17
C ASP A 15 1.56 -7.77 11.64
N PHE A 16 2.09 -8.85 11.08
CA PHE A 16 2.02 -9.12 9.64
C PHE A 16 0.72 -9.88 9.33
N VAL A 17 -0.17 -9.23 8.58
CA VAL A 17 -1.49 -9.76 8.25
C VAL A 17 -1.59 -9.99 6.74
N ILE A 18 -2.08 -11.17 6.36
CA ILE A 18 -2.38 -11.51 4.96
C ILE A 18 -3.85 -11.91 4.92
N THR A 19 -4.68 -11.12 4.24
CA THR A 19 -6.09 -11.44 3.99
C THR A 19 -6.23 -12.16 2.65
N THR A 20 -7.24 -13.03 2.52
CA THR A 20 -7.37 -13.91 1.34
C THR A 20 -8.66 -13.71 0.56
N GLY A 21 -9.57 -12.85 1.06
CA GLY A 21 -10.90 -12.63 0.49
C GLY A 21 -11.14 -11.26 -0.15
N HIS A 22 -10.11 -10.51 -0.53
CA HIS A 22 -10.32 -9.19 -1.14
C HIS A 22 -11.12 -9.26 -2.45
N MET A 23 -10.84 -10.26 -3.30
CA MET A 23 -11.46 -10.43 -4.62
C MET A 23 -12.34 -11.68 -4.76
N SER A 24 -12.54 -12.43 -3.66
CA SER A 24 -13.24 -13.71 -3.67
C SER A 24 -14.28 -13.76 -2.54
N GLY A 25 -15.57 -13.74 -2.91
CA GLY A 25 -16.71 -13.56 -2.00
C GLY A 25 -16.96 -14.66 -0.95
N HIS A 26 -16.01 -15.57 -0.72
CA HIS A 26 -16.12 -16.70 0.22
C HIS A 26 -14.88 -16.89 1.10
N HIS A 27 -13.87 -16.03 1.00
CA HIS A 27 -12.69 -16.06 1.85
C HIS A 27 -12.71 -14.89 2.84
N LEU A 28 -11.88 -14.97 3.88
CA LEU A 28 -11.83 -13.96 4.93
C LEU A 28 -11.34 -12.62 4.33
N ASN A 29 -12.26 -11.67 4.19
CA ASN A 29 -11.94 -10.30 3.83
C ASN A 29 -11.43 -9.51 5.05
N GLU A 30 -10.83 -8.35 4.80
CA GLU A 30 -10.25 -7.53 5.86
C GLU A 30 -11.26 -7.17 6.94
N SER A 31 -12.43 -6.65 6.58
CA SER A 31 -13.43 -6.20 7.55
C SER A 31 -13.83 -7.32 8.51
N ALA A 32 -14.09 -8.52 8.01
CA ALA A 32 -14.39 -9.68 8.85
C ALA A 32 -13.21 -10.11 9.73
N TRP A 33 -11.96 -9.95 9.28
CA TRP A 33 -10.78 -10.23 10.09
C TRP A 33 -10.60 -9.19 11.21
N MET A 34 -10.83 -7.90 10.92
CA MET A 34 -10.73 -6.79 11.86
C MET A 34 -11.84 -6.86 12.92
N ASP A 35 -13.07 -7.21 12.53
CA ASP A 35 -14.21 -7.36 13.46
C ASP A 35 -13.93 -8.41 14.55
N GLN A 36 -13.18 -9.46 14.21
CA GLN A 36 -12.76 -10.50 15.17
C GLN A 36 -11.61 -10.06 16.09
N ARG A 37 -11.00 -8.89 15.86
CA ARG A 37 -9.80 -8.40 16.55
C ARG A 37 -9.94 -6.95 17.01
N PRO A 38 -10.94 -6.65 17.87
CA PRO A 38 -11.17 -5.29 18.35
C PRO A 38 -9.97 -4.69 19.10
N ALA A 39 -9.13 -5.52 19.72
CA ALA A 39 -7.92 -5.06 20.39
C ALA A 39 -6.91 -4.43 19.43
N ILE A 40 -6.80 -4.92 18.18
CA ILE A 40 -5.91 -4.31 17.18
C ILE A 40 -6.45 -2.94 16.81
N MET A 41 -7.76 -2.82 16.60
CA MET A 41 -8.40 -1.54 16.28
C MET A 41 -8.21 -0.48 17.36
N GLN A 42 -8.09 -0.91 18.62
CA GLN A 42 -7.91 -0.02 19.78
C GLN A 42 -6.45 0.36 20.02
N ASN A 43 -5.50 -0.55 19.74
CA ASN A 43 -4.11 -0.42 20.18
C ASN A 43 -3.13 -0.12 19.05
N ALA A 44 -3.48 -0.38 17.79
CA ALA A 44 -2.59 -0.13 16.66
C ALA A 44 -2.26 1.36 16.56
N LYS A 45 -0.96 1.65 16.40
CA LYS A 45 -0.44 3.03 16.26
C LYS A 45 -0.33 3.48 14.82
N ALA A 46 -0.21 2.54 13.91
CA ALA A 46 -0.24 2.76 12.48
C ALA A 46 -0.69 1.48 11.78
N ALA A 47 -1.25 1.63 10.58
CA ALA A 47 -1.52 0.55 9.65
C ALA A 47 -0.89 0.88 8.30
N ILE A 48 -0.20 -0.10 7.71
CA ILE A 48 0.42 0.01 6.39
C ILE A 48 -0.11 -1.16 5.58
N VAL A 49 -0.81 -0.85 4.49
CA VAL A 49 -1.42 -1.84 3.59
C VAL A 49 -0.71 -1.76 2.25
N CYS A 50 -0.19 -2.87 1.76
CA CYS A 50 0.61 -2.93 0.54
C CYS A 50 0.04 -3.95 -0.44
N GLU A 51 -0.15 -3.55 -1.69
CA GLU A 51 -0.55 -4.44 -2.79
C GLU A 51 0.34 -4.22 -4.01
N HIS A 52 0.33 -5.20 -4.93
CA HIS A 52 0.85 -5.12 -6.30
C HIS A 52 2.26 -4.54 -6.45
N PHE A 53 3.14 -4.75 -5.48
CA PHE A 53 4.53 -4.35 -5.60
C PHE A 53 5.23 -5.04 -6.78
N GLY A 54 6.06 -4.27 -7.48
CA GLY A 54 6.77 -4.67 -8.70
C GLY A 54 5.92 -4.61 -9.98
N ALA A 55 4.68 -4.13 -9.93
CA ALA A 55 3.86 -4.02 -11.12
C ALA A 55 4.50 -3.11 -12.20
N ILE A 56 4.64 -3.65 -13.40
CA ILE A 56 5.02 -2.89 -14.61
C ILE A 56 3.75 -2.30 -15.22
N GLU A 57 3.84 -1.08 -15.78
CA GLU A 57 2.71 -0.40 -16.41
C GLU A 57 2.45 -0.94 -17.82
N TRP A 58 1.19 -1.26 -18.09
CA TRP A 58 0.70 -1.71 -19.40
C TRP A 58 -0.56 -0.92 -19.76
N LYS A 59 -0.63 -0.43 -21.00
CA LYS A 59 -1.73 0.42 -21.48
C LYS A 59 -2.09 0.07 -22.92
N ASP A 60 -3.31 0.43 -23.32
CA ASP A 60 -3.70 0.40 -24.73
C ASP A 60 -2.95 1.47 -25.51
N ASN A 61 -2.18 1.05 -26.51
CA ASN A 61 -1.53 1.91 -27.47
C ASN A 61 -2.36 1.96 -28.77
N PHE A 62 -2.75 3.16 -29.20
CA PHE A 62 -3.61 3.39 -30.37
C PHE A 62 -2.84 3.84 -31.64
N LYS A 63 -1.50 3.75 -31.67
CA LYS A 63 -0.67 4.23 -32.81
C LYS A 63 -1.06 3.65 -34.17
N THR A 64 -1.63 2.45 -34.21
CA THR A 64 -2.04 1.76 -35.45
C THR A 64 -3.51 1.96 -35.81
N GLY A 65 -4.25 2.79 -35.05
CA GLY A 65 -5.69 2.97 -35.18
C GLY A 65 -6.54 1.85 -34.53
N LYS A 66 -5.90 0.83 -33.96
CA LYS A 66 -6.52 -0.21 -33.12
C LYS A 66 -5.77 -0.28 -31.78
N PRO A 67 -6.44 -0.54 -30.65
CA PRO A 67 -5.76 -0.70 -29.37
C PRO A 67 -4.86 -1.94 -29.41
N VAL A 68 -3.60 -1.76 -29.01
CA VAL A 68 -2.65 -2.83 -28.73
C VAL A 68 -2.24 -2.71 -27.27
N TYR A 69 -2.56 -3.72 -26.47
CA TYR A 69 -2.21 -3.73 -25.05
C TYR A 69 -0.76 -4.19 -24.86
N GLU A 70 0.10 -3.28 -24.42
CA GLU A 70 1.55 -3.53 -24.36
C GLU A 70 2.21 -2.79 -23.17
N PRO A 71 3.42 -3.21 -22.72
CA PRO A 71 4.13 -2.51 -21.67
C PRO A 71 4.53 -1.10 -22.12
N THR A 72 4.41 -0.13 -21.22
CA THR A 72 4.78 1.27 -21.52
C THR A 72 6.27 1.56 -21.33
N GLY A 73 7.01 0.62 -20.75
CA GLY A 73 8.40 0.80 -20.31
C GLY A 73 8.54 1.51 -18.96
N LYS A 74 7.44 1.73 -18.23
CA LYS A 74 7.43 2.34 -16.89
C LYS A 74 6.92 1.34 -15.85
N TYR A 75 7.23 1.58 -14.58
CA TYR A 75 6.59 0.88 -13.46
C TYR A 75 5.28 1.56 -13.09
N GLU A 76 4.27 0.80 -12.66
CA GLU A 76 3.04 1.38 -12.11
C GLU A 76 3.39 2.30 -10.91
N PRO A 77 2.81 3.50 -10.83
CA PRO A 77 3.10 4.39 -9.72
C PRO A 77 2.49 3.83 -8.43
N MET A 78 3.19 3.96 -7.31
CA MET A 78 2.65 3.67 -5.98
C MET A 78 1.55 4.68 -5.63
N TRP A 79 0.31 4.40 -6.05
CA TRP A 79 -0.84 5.18 -5.59
C TRP A 79 -1.04 4.91 -4.11
N THR A 80 -0.80 5.95 -3.31
CA THR A 80 -0.82 5.87 -1.87
C THR A 80 -1.97 6.70 -1.33
N MET A 81 -2.91 6.03 -0.68
CA MET A 81 -4.03 6.65 0.01
C MET A 81 -3.74 6.76 1.49
N VAL A 82 -4.03 7.93 2.06
CA VAL A 82 -3.79 8.19 3.46
C VAL A 82 -5.03 8.78 4.13
N ASN A 83 -5.26 8.42 5.39
CA ASN A 83 -6.44 8.90 6.12
C ASN A 83 -6.16 10.22 6.85
N SER A 84 -7.22 10.94 7.20
CA SER A 84 -7.13 12.28 7.78
C SER A 84 -7.29 12.28 9.31
N SER A 85 -6.87 11.22 10.00
CA SER A 85 -6.95 11.19 11.47
C SER A 85 -5.92 12.15 12.09
N GLY A 86 -6.18 12.66 13.29
CA GLY A 86 -5.27 13.60 13.96
C GLY A 86 -3.80 13.14 14.02
N PRO A 87 -3.51 11.87 14.35
CA PRO A 87 -2.14 11.35 14.34
C PRO A 87 -1.59 10.97 12.96
N SER A 88 -2.37 11.06 11.87
CA SER A 88 -1.95 10.62 10.54
C SER A 88 -0.86 11.48 9.90
N THR A 89 -0.80 12.78 10.23
CA THR A 89 0.19 13.70 9.65
C THR A 89 1.63 13.20 9.82
N GLN A 90 1.98 12.71 11.02
CA GLN A 90 3.32 12.19 11.28
C GLN A 90 3.61 10.95 10.42
N LEU A 91 2.64 10.06 10.25
CA LEU A 91 2.82 8.87 9.42
C LEU A 91 3.03 9.23 7.94
N HIS A 92 2.34 10.27 7.44
CA HIS A 92 2.51 10.75 6.06
C HIS A 92 3.91 11.32 5.84
N GLU A 93 4.38 12.16 6.76
CA GLU A 93 5.72 12.75 6.70
C GLU A 93 6.80 11.66 6.71
N LEU A 94 6.68 10.69 7.63
CA LEU A 94 7.62 9.57 7.70
C LEU A 94 7.62 8.71 6.42
N TYR A 95 6.47 8.57 5.75
CA TYR A 95 6.40 7.85 4.49
C TYR A 95 7.06 8.62 3.34
N LEU A 96 6.86 9.94 3.29
CA LEU A 96 7.57 10.79 2.34
C LEU A 96 9.09 10.73 2.57
N ASP A 97 9.54 10.80 3.83
CA ASP A 97 10.95 10.66 4.19
C ASP A 97 11.51 9.29 3.79
N ALA A 98 10.71 8.22 3.89
CA ALA A 98 11.11 6.87 3.51
C ALA A 98 11.33 6.69 2.00
N LEU A 99 10.86 7.63 1.17
CA LEU A 99 11.09 7.67 -0.27
C LEU A 99 12.39 8.40 -0.64
N GLU A 100 13.04 9.08 0.29
CA GLU A 100 14.30 9.78 0.04
C GLU A 100 15.38 8.81 -0.49
N GLY A 101 16.11 9.25 -1.51
CA GLY A 101 17.14 8.45 -2.17
C GLY A 101 16.64 7.24 -2.96
N THR A 102 15.33 7.10 -3.19
CA THR A 102 14.80 6.11 -4.15
C THR A 102 15.12 6.51 -5.60
N PRO A 103 15.22 5.55 -6.53
CA PRO A 103 15.45 5.87 -7.94
C PRO A 103 14.25 6.62 -8.54
N GLU A 104 14.51 7.54 -9.47
CA GLU A 104 13.47 8.32 -10.17
C GLU A 104 12.46 7.45 -10.93
N THR A 105 12.83 6.21 -11.26
CA THR A 105 11.94 5.23 -11.90
C THR A 105 10.84 4.74 -10.97
N LEU A 106 11.02 4.85 -9.64
CA LEU A 106 9.96 4.61 -8.67
C LEU A 106 9.05 5.84 -8.63
N ARG A 107 7.91 5.72 -9.28
CA ARG A 107 6.86 6.75 -9.28
C ARG A 107 5.93 6.54 -8.10
N MET A 108 5.47 7.62 -7.49
CA MET A 108 4.49 7.58 -6.41
C MET A 108 3.59 8.81 -6.43
N ALA A 109 2.40 8.67 -5.87
CA ALA A 109 1.54 9.80 -5.56
C ALA A 109 0.83 9.51 -4.24
N MET A 110 0.88 10.48 -3.31
CA MET A 110 0.16 10.41 -2.05
C MET A 110 -1.08 11.28 -2.11
N VAL A 111 -2.23 10.70 -1.84
CA VAL A 111 -3.54 11.35 -1.91
C VAL A 111 -4.38 10.98 -0.70
N SER A 112 -5.35 11.82 -0.36
CA SER A 112 -6.30 11.55 0.73
C SER A 112 -7.72 11.80 0.26
N PRO A 113 -8.71 10.99 0.68
CA PRO A 113 -10.10 11.23 0.33
C PRO A 113 -10.58 12.60 0.81
N GLN A 114 -11.07 13.42 -0.11
CA GLN A 114 -11.61 14.74 0.18
C GLN A 114 -13.14 14.71 0.27
N ILE A 115 -13.72 15.69 0.97
CA ILE A 115 -15.16 15.96 0.90
C ILE A 115 -15.38 17.03 -0.16
N VAL A 116 -16.10 16.69 -1.22
CA VAL A 116 -16.47 17.62 -2.30
C VAL A 116 -17.99 17.67 -2.36
N ASN A 117 -18.57 18.87 -2.21
CA ASN A 117 -20.03 19.08 -2.21
C ASN A 117 -20.80 18.18 -1.22
N GLY A 118 -20.22 17.97 -0.02
CA GLY A 118 -20.84 17.13 1.02
C GLY A 118 -20.67 15.62 0.81
N VAL A 119 -20.03 15.18 -0.27
CA VAL A 119 -19.76 13.77 -0.54
C VAL A 119 -18.28 13.49 -0.27
N LYS A 120 -18.00 12.54 0.62
CA LYS A 120 -16.64 12.05 0.86
C LYS A 120 -16.26 11.08 -0.26
N SER A 121 -15.13 11.33 -0.91
CA SER A 121 -14.56 10.37 -1.87
C SER A 121 -14.33 9.02 -1.21
N GLN A 122 -14.49 7.96 -1.98
CA GLN A 122 -14.23 6.62 -1.47
C GLN A 122 -12.74 6.44 -1.16
N TRP A 123 -12.46 5.68 -0.11
CA TRP A 123 -11.14 5.14 0.14
C TRP A 123 -10.75 4.21 -1.01
N TYR A 124 -9.62 4.51 -1.63
CA TYR A 124 -9.12 3.79 -2.79
C TYR A 124 -7.70 3.26 -2.52
N GLY A 125 -7.48 2.80 -1.29
CA GLY A 125 -6.28 2.06 -0.91
C GLY A 125 -6.52 0.55 -1.03
N ALA A 126 -5.44 -0.19 -1.23
CA ALA A 126 -5.36 -1.65 -1.29
C ALA A 126 -6.49 -2.41 -0.58
N GLY A 127 -7.01 -3.47 -1.21
CA GLY A 127 -7.34 -4.69 -0.49
C GLY A 127 -8.59 -4.74 0.37
N GLY A 128 -9.40 -3.69 0.39
CA GLY A 128 -10.52 -3.62 1.34
C GLY A 128 -10.21 -2.82 2.59
N SER A 129 -9.13 -2.03 2.59
CA SER A 129 -8.75 -1.18 3.72
C SER A 129 -9.62 0.05 3.91
N SER A 130 -10.82 0.05 3.33
CA SER A 130 -11.86 1.00 3.71
C SER A 130 -12.12 0.97 5.22
N THR A 131 -12.06 -0.18 5.89
CA THR A 131 -12.20 -0.28 7.34
C THR A 131 -11.09 0.51 8.06
N LEU A 132 -9.82 0.26 7.73
CA LEU A 132 -8.68 0.99 8.33
C LEU A 132 -8.64 2.47 7.90
N GLY A 133 -8.87 2.75 6.62
CA GLY A 133 -8.87 4.08 6.03
C GLY A 133 -9.99 5.00 6.54
N TYR A 134 -11.10 4.43 7.00
CA TYR A 134 -12.17 5.17 7.70
C TYR A 134 -12.05 5.11 9.23
N SER A 135 -11.05 4.41 9.77
CA SER A 135 -10.76 4.38 11.20
C SER A 135 -9.96 5.61 11.66
N ASN A 136 -9.77 5.73 12.97
CA ASN A 136 -8.88 6.71 13.58
C ASN A 136 -7.41 6.24 13.67
N ILE A 137 -7.09 5.05 13.17
CA ILE A 137 -5.72 4.53 13.14
C ILE A 137 -5.00 5.22 11.98
N PRO A 138 -3.85 5.88 12.20
CA PRO A 138 -3.01 6.38 11.11
C PRO A 138 -2.77 5.30 10.07
N THR A 139 -3.24 5.52 8.83
CA THR A 139 -3.26 4.46 7.80
C THR A 139 -2.66 4.96 6.51
N ILE A 140 -1.79 4.15 5.93
CA ILE A 140 -1.29 4.27 4.56
C ILE A 140 -1.71 3.02 3.79
N GLY A 141 -2.43 3.18 2.69
CA GLY A 141 -2.78 2.11 1.75
C GLY A 141 -2.12 2.33 0.41
N ILE A 142 -1.33 1.37 -0.07
CA ILE A 142 -0.49 1.50 -1.26
C ILE A 142 -0.92 0.48 -2.30
N ILE A 143 -1.18 0.96 -3.51
CA ILE A 143 -1.54 0.13 -4.65
C ILE A 143 -0.91 0.68 -5.93
N PRO A 144 0.23 0.14 -6.41
CA PRO A 144 0.54 0.17 -7.83
C PRO A 144 -0.64 -0.47 -8.55
N GLN A 145 -1.38 0.32 -9.32
CA GLN A 145 -2.69 -0.08 -9.83
C GLN A 145 -2.58 -0.43 -11.30
N PRO A 146 -2.39 -1.71 -11.63
CA PRO A 146 -2.34 -2.09 -13.03
C PRO A 146 -3.72 -2.15 -13.67
N ASP A 147 -3.80 -1.75 -14.94
CA ASP A 147 -5.05 -1.88 -15.71
C ASP A 147 -5.44 -3.34 -15.99
N TYR A 148 -4.48 -4.26 -15.85
CA TYR A 148 -4.64 -5.67 -16.13
C TYR A 148 -5.23 -6.50 -14.99
N LEU A 149 -5.77 -5.90 -13.92
CA LEU A 149 -6.35 -6.66 -12.80
C LEU A 149 -7.49 -7.60 -13.20
N TRP A 150 -8.11 -7.34 -14.36
CA TRP A 150 -9.22 -8.12 -14.91
C TRP A 150 -8.82 -8.93 -16.14
N ALA A 151 -7.55 -8.89 -16.53
CA ALA A 151 -7.05 -9.62 -17.68
C ALA A 151 -6.69 -11.06 -17.27
N GLU A 152 -7.21 -12.04 -18.01
CA GLU A 152 -6.69 -13.40 -17.94
C GLU A 152 -5.25 -13.42 -18.49
N MET A 153 -4.34 -14.08 -17.78
CA MET A 153 -2.93 -14.13 -18.14
C MET A 153 -2.44 -15.57 -18.23
N VAL A 154 -1.83 -15.89 -19.38
CA VAL A 154 -1.30 -17.22 -19.67
C VAL A 154 -0.17 -17.65 -18.73
N ASP A 155 0.53 -16.69 -18.13
CA ASP A 155 1.66 -16.90 -17.22
C ASP A 155 1.33 -16.49 -15.78
N GLY A 156 0.05 -16.29 -15.44
CA GLY A 156 -0.35 -15.83 -14.10
C GLY A 156 0.17 -14.43 -13.73
N GLY A 157 0.66 -13.65 -14.70
CA GLY A 157 1.12 -12.28 -14.50
C GLY A 157 2.60 -12.11 -14.21
N TRP A 158 3.40 -13.17 -14.28
CA TRP A 158 4.86 -13.08 -14.11
C TRP A 158 5.53 -12.09 -15.06
N SER A 159 5.08 -12.00 -16.32
CA SER A 159 5.53 -11.02 -17.31
C SER A 159 5.28 -9.55 -16.93
N LYS A 160 4.49 -9.30 -15.89
CA LYS A 160 4.10 -7.96 -15.45
C LYS A 160 4.69 -7.59 -14.09
N LEU A 161 5.52 -8.48 -13.53
CA LEU A 161 6.22 -8.29 -12.27
C LEU A 161 7.70 -8.03 -12.52
N ASP A 162 8.21 -6.95 -11.96
CA ASP A 162 9.63 -6.68 -11.81
C ASP A 162 10.04 -6.84 -10.34
N VAL A 163 10.79 -7.91 -10.06
CA VAL A 163 11.24 -8.25 -8.70
C VAL A 163 12.18 -7.19 -8.12
N PRO A 164 13.19 -6.66 -8.85
CA PRO A 164 14.03 -5.57 -8.35
C PRO A 164 13.23 -4.34 -7.90
N MET A 165 12.20 -3.95 -8.65
CA MET A 165 11.32 -2.86 -8.27
C MET A 165 10.47 -3.22 -7.04
N ALA A 166 9.93 -4.46 -6.97
CA ALA A 166 9.24 -4.91 -5.77
C ALA A 166 10.12 -4.81 -4.51
N VAL A 167 11.39 -5.20 -4.60
CA VAL A 167 12.37 -5.05 -3.50
C VAL A 167 12.59 -3.59 -3.15
N THR A 168 12.70 -2.71 -4.16
CA THR A 168 12.84 -1.25 -3.94
C THR A 168 11.65 -0.69 -3.16
N GLN A 169 10.43 -1.07 -3.54
CA GLN A 169 9.21 -0.66 -2.86
C GLN A 169 9.11 -1.25 -1.44
N ILE A 170 9.52 -2.50 -1.24
CA ILE A 170 9.64 -3.12 0.09
C ILE A 170 10.60 -2.32 0.97
N ASN A 171 11.75 -1.88 0.45
CA ASN A 171 12.74 -1.12 1.21
C ASN A 171 12.22 0.25 1.67
N VAL A 172 11.28 0.86 0.94
CA VAL A 172 10.56 2.05 1.41
C VAL A 172 9.76 1.70 2.67
N ILE A 173 9.04 0.58 2.67
CA ILE A 173 8.23 0.17 3.83
C ILE A 173 9.10 -0.21 5.02
N LEU A 174 10.24 -0.87 4.79
CA LEU A 174 11.21 -1.16 5.86
C LEU A 174 11.69 0.13 6.53
N ARG A 175 12.10 1.14 5.74
CA ARG A 175 12.54 2.45 6.25
C ARG A 175 11.43 3.20 7.01
N LEU A 176 10.20 3.11 6.53
CA LEU A 176 9.03 3.67 7.24
C LEU A 176 8.86 3.03 8.62
N ILE A 177 8.89 1.69 8.68
CA ILE A 177 8.74 0.94 9.95
C ILE A 177 9.89 1.25 10.92
N GLU A 178 11.12 1.32 10.43
CA GLU A 178 12.28 1.73 11.25
C GLU A 178 12.11 3.14 11.79
N SER A 179 11.58 4.06 10.99
CA SER A 179 11.31 5.43 11.43
C SER A 179 10.23 5.49 12.50
N LEU A 180 9.16 4.70 12.37
CA LEU A 180 8.13 4.54 13.41
C LEU A 180 8.72 4.00 14.70
N ASN A 181 9.57 2.97 14.62
CA ASN A 181 10.30 2.45 15.77
C ASN A 181 11.16 3.53 16.45
N ASN A 182 11.86 4.36 15.66
CA ASN A 182 12.68 5.44 16.21
C ASN A 182 11.83 6.51 16.91
N LYS A 183 10.65 6.85 16.37
CA LYS A 183 9.70 7.76 17.04
C LYS A 183 9.17 7.17 18.34
N PHE A 184 8.84 5.88 18.36
CA PHE A 184 8.41 5.18 19.57
C PHE A 184 9.49 5.23 20.67
N MET A 185 10.74 4.92 20.33
CA MET A 185 11.86 4.98 21.27
C MET A 185 12.12 6.39 21.82
N ALA A 186 11.76 7.42 21.05
CA ALA A 186 11.84 8.82 21.48
C ALA A 186 10.61 9.29 22.27
N GLY A 187 9.61 8.43 22.53
CA GLY A 187 8.36 8.79 23.21
C GLY A 187 7.44 9.70 22.38
N LYS A 188 7.51 9.59 21.04
CA LYS A 188 6.80 10.47 20.07
C LYS A 188 5.74 9.73 19.25
N LEU A 189 5.37 8.51 19.65
CA LEU A 189 4.39 7.63 19.01
C LEU A 189 3.28 7.22 20.00
#